data_AF-A0A381NUT6-F1
#
_entry.id   AF-A0A381NUT6-F1
#
_cell.length_a   1.000
_cell.length_b   1.000
_cell.length_c   1.000
_cell.angle_alpha   90.00
_cell.angle_beta   90.00
_cell.angle_gamma   90.00
#
_symmetry.space_group_name_H-M   'P 1'
#
loop_
_entity.id
_entity.type
_entity.pdbx_description
1 polymer ?
#
loop_
_entity_poly.entity_id
_entity_poly.type
_entity_poly.pdbx_seq_one_letter_code
_entity_poly.pdbx_strand_id
1 'polypeptide(L)'
;VGLIARAIEEAGVPTLSMSSARDITRSAWPARSVYLDYPLGHTAGRPNQAELNASIMRDTLEAFESLTEPGAMAHLNYQWSDSDDWKDKVFAPVEPSDTAGDSSDYEDDRVERHETPQYQNENDHDAAALAHDSEECLVCAGIDY
;
A
#
# COMPACT_ATOMS: atom_id res chain seq x y z
N VAL A 1 0.52 -10.03 5.15
CA VAL A 1 1.51 -10.18 6.24
C VAL A 1 1.02 -11.05 7.42
N GLY A 2 -0.25 -11.51 7.45
CA GLY A 2 -0.79 -12.26 8.59
C GLY A 2 -0.06 -13.56 8.97
N LEU A 3 0.38 -14.36 8.00
CA LEU A 3 1.07 -15.64 8.26
C LEU A 3 2.42 -15.45 8.98
N ILE A 4 3.22 -14.49 8.52
CA ILE A 4 4.53 -14.19 9.11
C ILE A 4 4.36 -13.67 10.55
N ALA A 5 3.39 -12.77 10.77
CA ALA A 5 3.11 -12.23 12.10
C ALA A 5 2.77 -13.34 13.11
N ARG A 6 2.00 -14.36 12.71
CA ARG A 6 1.69 -15.50 13.59
C ARG A 6 2.90 -16.36 13.90
N ALA A 7 3.76 -16.61 12.92
CA ALA A 7 5.00 -17.37 13.16
C ALA A 7 5.93 -16.63 14.15
N ILE A 8 5.97 -15.30 14.09
CA ILE A 8 6.75 -14.47 15.02
C ILE A 8 6.13 -14.50 16.44
N GLU A 9 4.80 -14.44 16.55
CA GLU A 9 4.10 -14.60 17.84
C GLU A 9 4.32 -15.99 18.45
N GLU A 10 4.33 -17.05 17.65
CA GLU A 10 4.65 -18.41 18.10
C GLU A 10 6.08 -18.52 18.67
N ALA A 11 7.00 -17.70 18.16
CA ALA A 11 8.37 -17.57 18.69
C ALA A 11 8.46 -16.71 19.97
N GLY A 12 7.32 -16.21 20.50
CA GLY A 12 7.25 -15.43 21.73
C GLY A 12 7.47 -13.92 21.54
N VAL A 13 7.41 -13.42 20.30
CA VAL A 13 7.55 -11.99 20.00
C VAL A 13 6.18 -11.42 19.62
N PRO A 14 5.61 -10.51 20.43
CA PRO A 14 4.30 -9.93 20.13
C PRO A 14 4.36 -9.07 18.87
N THR A 15 3.35 -9.19 18.01
CA THR A 15 3.27 -8.46 16.75
C THR A 15 1.94 -7.73 16.63
N LEU A 16 1.92 -6.64 15.85
CA LEU A 16 0.70 -5.93 15.50
C LEU A 16 0.85 -5.38 14.08
N SER A 17 -0.20 -5.53 13.27
CA SER A 17 -0.24 -4.99 11.91
C SER A 17 -0.95 -3.64 11.87
N MET A 18 -0.29 -2.59 11.41
CA MET A 18 -0.93 -1.32 11.05
C MET A 18 -1.42 -1.39 9.61
N SER A 19 -2.66 -0.97 9.35
CA SER A 19 -3.24 -1.09 8.01
C SER A 19 -4.24 0.00 7.66
N SER A 20 -4.28 0.33 6.36
CA SER A 20 -5.26 1.19 5.71
C SER A 20 -6.25 0.40 4.83
N ALA A 21 -6.13 -0.93 4.77
CA ALA A 21 -7.00 -1.80 3.97
C ALA A 21 -7.79 -2.75 4.88
N ARG A 22 -8.92 -2.27 5.42
CA ARG A 22 -9.65 -2.93 6.52
C ARG A 22 -10.08 -4.37 6.22
N ASP A 23 -10.79 -4.55 5.12
CA ASP A 23 -11.36 -5.82 4.67
C ASP A 23 -10.27 -6.83 4.26
N ILE A 24 -9.28 -6.38 3.49
CA ILE A 24 -8.11 -7.18 3.11
C ILE A 24 -7.36 -7.65 4.36
N THR A 25 -7.16 -6.77 5.34
CA THR A 25 -6.44 -7.09 6.58
C THR A 25 -7.21 -8.07 7.44
N ARG A 26 -8.53 -7.90 7.55
CA ARG A 26 -9.39 -8.87 8.24
C ARG A 26 -9.34 -10.24 7.57
N SER A 27 -9.36 -10.29 6.24
CA SER A 27 -9.25 -11.53 5.46
C SER A 27 -7.90 -12.23 5.68
N ALA A 28 -6.80 -11.46 5.74
CA ALA A 28 -5.47 -11.98 6.06
C ALA A 28 -5.33 -12.49 7.51
N TRP A 29 -6.28 -12.13 8.40
CA TRP A 29 -6.42 -12.60 9.78
C TRP A 29 -5.11 -12.54 10.60
N PRO A 30 -4.42 -11.40 10.72
CA PRO A 30 -3.20 -11.28 11.53
C PRO A 30 -3.50 -11.53 13.02
N ALA A 31 -2.46 -11.72 13.85
CA ALA A 31 -2.63 -11.92 15.30
C ALA A 31 -3.44 -10.77 15.94
N ARG A 32 -3.09 -9.53 15.61
CA ARG A 32 -3.80 -8.31 15.99
C ARG A 32 -3.50 -7.21 14.98
N SER A 33 -4.39 -6.24 14.87
CA SER A 33 -4.23 -5.13 13.93
C SER A 33 -4.85 -3.82 14.41
N VAL A 34 -4.34 -2.71 13.89
CA VAL A 34 -5.02 -1.42 13.94
C VAL A 34 -5.35 -0.97 12.53
N TYR A 35 -6.51 -0.33 12.39
CA TYR A 35 -6.96 0.29 11.16
C TYR A 35 -6.86 1.81 11.28
N LEU A 36 -6.23 2.43 10.28
CA LEU A 36 -6.16 3.87 10.10
C LEU A 36 -6.76 4.19 8.72
N ASP A 37 -7.82 5.01 8.68
CA ASP A 37 -8.57 5.33 7.44
C ASP A 37 -7.85 6.37 6.56
N TYR A 38 -6.59 6.08 6.22
CA TYR A 38 -5.70 6.94 5.44
C TYR A 38 -5.38 6.26 4.10
N PRO A 39 -4.89 6.99 3.08
CA PRO A 39 -4.42 6.38 1.84
C PRO A 39 -3.39 5.27 2.10
N LEU A 40 -3.34 4.28 1.19
CA LEU A 40 -2.28 3.27 1.23
C LEU A 40 -0.91 3.94 1.22
N GLY A 41 0.03 3.39 1.99
CA GLY A 41 1.36 3.99 2.20
C GLY A 41 1.46 4.96 3.38
N HIS A 42 0.33 5.41 3.93
CA HIS A 42 0.28 6.39 5.03
C HIS A 42 -0.20 5.81 6.37
N THR A 43 0.02 4.50 6.59
CA THR A 43 -0.46 3.78 7.78
C THR A 43 0.15 4.28 9.09
N ALA A 44 1.26 5.00 9.06
CA ALA A 44 1.92 5.59 10.23
C ALA A 44 1.64 7.10 10.40
N GLY A 45 0.76 7.67 9.57
CA GLY A 45 0.37 9.07 9.61
C GLY A 45 0.76 9.87 8.37
N ARG A 46 0.64 11.20 8.46
CA ARG A 46 0.81 12.11 7.32
C ARG A 46 2.29 12.50 7.14
N PRO A 47 2.74 12.82 5.92
CA PRO A 47 4.08 13.36 5.70
C PRO A 47 4.29 14.64 6.51
N ASN A 48 5.50 14.81 7.05
CA ASN A 48 5.93 16.04 7.74
C ASN A 48 5.08 16.44 8.98
N GLN A 49 4.36 15.50 9.60
CA GLN A 49 3.58 15.74 10.82
C GLN A 49 4.05 14.86 11.98
N ALA A 50 5.23 15.14 12.52
CA ALA A 50 5.89 14.28 13.50
C ALA A 50 5.06 14.05 14.77
N GLU A 51 4.41 15.09 15.30
CA GLU A 51 3.58 15.01 16.49
C GLU A 51 2.32 14.15 16.27
N LEU A 52 1.69 14.27 15.10
CA LEU A 52 0.55 13.44 14.71
C LEU A 52 0.99 11.98 14.57
N ASN A 53 2.09 11.72 13.86
CA ASN A 53 2.61 10.38 13.63
C ASN A 53 3.00 9.72 14.96
N ALA A 54 3.59 10.47 15.88
CA ALA A 54 3.88 10.00 17.24
C ALA A 54 2.61 9.65 18.02
N SER A 55 1.53 10.42 17.85
CA SER A 55 0.24 10.15 18.51
C SER A 55 -0.41 8.87 17.97
N ILE A 56 -0.43 8.72 16.64
CA ILE A 56 -0.89 7.48 15.96
C ILE A 56 -0.11 6.27 16.46
N MET A 57 1.22 6.38 16.58
CA MET A 57 2.07 5.30 17.08
C MET A 57 1.81 4.98 18.55
N ARG A 58 1.53 5.98 19.40
CA ARG A 58 1.16 5.73 20.80
C ARG A 58 -0.14 4.95 20.91
N ASP A 59 -1.19 5.39 20.21
CA ASP A 59 -2.49 4.71 20.23
C ASP A 59 -2.39 3.29 19.64
N THR A 60 -1.53 3.12 18.65
CA THR A 60 -1.22 1.81 18.08
C THR A 60 -0.56 0.88 19.09
N LEU A 61 0.40 1.39 19.88
CA LEU A 61 1.06 0.61 20.92
C LEU A 61 0.10 0.31 22.08
N GLU A 62 -0.77 1.25 22.45
CA GLU A 62 -1.81 1.04 23.47
C GLU A 62 -2.81 -0.05 23.06
N ALA A 63 -3.02 -0.27 21.75
CA ALA A 63 -3.86 -1.36 21.27
C ALA A 63 -3.36 -2.77 21.68
N PHE A 64 -2.07 -2.95 22.01
CA PHE A 64 -1.59 -4.23 22.56
C PHE A 64 -2.27 -4.60 23.88
N GLU A 65 -2.67 -3.62 24.68
CA GLU A 65 -3.30 -3.82 25.99
C GLU A 65 -4.77 -4.23 25.87
N SER A 66 -5.42 -3.89 24.76
CA SER A 66 -6.85 -4.13 24.55
C SER A 66 -7.16 -5.25 23.55
N LEU A 67 -6.27 -5.54 22.61
CA LEU A 67 -6.46 -6.58 21.59
C LEU A 67 -5.89 -7.92 22.07
N THR A 68 -6.73 -8.69 22.78
CA THR A 68 -6.36 -9.99 23.35
C THR A 68 -6.74 -11.19 22.48
N GLU A 69 -7.69 -11.02 21.55
CA GLU A 69 -8.21 -12.10 20.72
C GLU A 69 -7.51 -12.16 19.35
N PRO A 70 -7.17 -13.36 18.84
CA PRO A 70 -6.61 -13.52 17.50
C PRO A 70 -7.49 -12.90 16.41
N GLY A 71 -6.91 -12.06 15.57
CA GLY A 71 -7.64 -11.36 14.50
C GLY A 71 -8.38 -10.12 14.96
N ALA A 72 -8.27 -9.72 16.23
CA ALA A 72 -8.86 -8.49 16.71
C ALA A 72 -8.27 -7.25 16.00
N MET A 73 -9.12 -6.24 15.84
CA MET A 73 -8.80 -5.03 15.10
C MET A 73 -9.36 -3.81 15.83
N ALA A 74 -8.50 -2.87 16.21
CA ALA A 74 -8.90 -1.54 16.67
C ALA A 74 -8.99 -0.56 15.50
N HIS A 75 -9.86 0.45 15.59
CA HIS A 75 -9.91 1.57 14.67
C HIS A 75 -9.32 2.81 15.36
N LEU A 76 -8.37 3.47 14.70
CA LEU A 76 -7.82 4.73 15.18
C LEU A 76 -8.67 5.89 14.66
N ASN A 77 -9.04 6.83 15.53
CA ASN A 77 -9.97 7.91 15.23
C ASN A 77 -9.26 9.17 14.69
N TYR A 78 -8.40 8.99 13.68
CA TYR A 78 -7.73 10.08 12.98
C TYR A 78 -8.34 10.28 11.60
N GLN A 79 -8.39 11.52 11.12
CA GLN A 79 -8.96 11.88 9.82
C GLN A 79 -7.84 12.29 8.86
N TRP A 80 -7.89 11.87 7.59
CA TRP A 80 -6.91 12.24 6.57
C TRP A 80 -7.12 13.66 6.02
N SER A 81 -8.37 14.13 5.98
CA SER A 81 -8.76 15.47 5.59
C SER A 81 -10.14 15.78 6.17
N ASP A 82 -10.57 17.04 6.05
CA ASP A 82 -11.88 17.47 6.56
C ASP A 82 -13.06 16.83 5.80
N SER A 83 -12.83 16.39 4.56
CA SER A 83 -13.77 15.65 3.72
C SER A 83 -13.18 14.32 3.25
N ASP A 84 -14.03 13.44 2.72
CA ASP A 84 -13.66 12.12 2.17
C ASP A 84 -13.35 12.15 0.66
N ASP A 85 -13.33 13.34 0.03
CA ASP A 85 -13.14 13.50 -1.43
C ASP A 85 -11.80 12.93 -1.94
N TRP A 86 -10.83 12.75 -1.05
CA TRP A 86 -9.57 12.10 -1.38
C TRP A 86 -9.74 10.63 -1.76
N LYS A 87 -10.75 9.92 -1.21
CA LYS A 87 -10.97 8.49 -1.45
C LYS A 87 -11.28 8.20 -2.91
N ASP A 88 -11.89 9.15 -3.61
CA ASP A 88 -12.20 9.05 -5.02
C ASP A 88 -10.96 9.14 -5.92
N LYS A 89 -9.81 9.61 -5.39
CA LYS A 89 -8.58 9.85 -6.15
C LYS A 89 -7.50 8.78 -5.97
N VAL A 90 -7.47 8.07 -4.84
CA VAL A 90 -6.35 7.14 -4.47
C VAL A 90 -6.18 5.94 -5.41
N PHE A 91 -7.23 5.60 -6.18
CA PHE A 91 -7.21 4.49 -7.14
C PHE A 91 -7.71 4.89 -8.53
N ALA A 92 -7.92 6.19 -8.76
CA ALA A 92 -8.32 6.67 -10.06
C ALA A 92 -7.07 6.73 -10.95
N PRO A 93 -7.04 6.03 -12.10
CA PRO A 93 -5.99 6.22 -13.08
C PRO A 93 -5.92 7.69 -13.46
N VAL A 94 -4.73 8.25 -13.47
CA VAL A 94 -4.54 9.60 -13.98
C VAL A 94 -4.70 9.55 -15.49
N GLU A 95 -5.66 10.30 -16.02
CA GLU A 95 -5.72 10.55 -17.46
C GLU A 95 -4.45 11.30 -17.87
N PRO A 96 -3.72 10.88 -18.91
CA PRO A 96 -2.51 11.54 -19.35
C PRO A 96 -2.85 12.97 -19.78
N SER A 97 -2.65 13.94 -18.88
CA SER A 97 -2.81 15.37 -19.17
C SER A 97 -1.44 16.00 -19.36
N ASP A 98 -1.31 16.88 -20.36
CA ASP A 98 -0.07 17.58 -20.72
C ASP A 98 0.43 18.58 -19.64
N THR A 99 -0.20 18.60 -18.47
CA THR A 99 0.13 19.48 -17.34
C THR A 99 0.75 18.70 -16.20
N ALA A 100 2.01 18.30 -16.38
CA ALA A 100 2.88 17.66 -15.38
C ALA A 100 3.26 18.57 -14.17
N GLY A 101 2.46 19.59 -13.86
CA GLY A 101 2.85 20.70 -12.98
C GLY A 101 2.02 20.91 -11.73
N ASP A 102 0.91 20.20 -11.57
CA ASP A 102 0.01 20.36 -10.41
C ASP A 102 -0.39 18.99 -9.83
N SER A 103 0.54 18.04 -9.83
CA SER A 103 0.30 16.75 -9.17
C SER A 103 0.15 17.01 -7.68
N SER A 104 -1.04 16.81 -7.15
CA SER A 104 -1.17 16.70 -5.70
C SER A 104 -0.23 15.59 -5.22
N ASP A 105 0.36 15.74 -4.03
CA ASP A 105 1.40 14.86 -3.43
C ASP A 105 1.00 13.35 -3.33
N TYR A 106 -0.19 12.98 -3.80
CA TYR A 106 -0.86 11.70 -3.59
C TYR A 106 -1.59 11.17 -4.84
N GLU A 107 -1.27 11.65 -6.04
CA GLU A 107 -1.83 11.13 -7.29
C GLU A 107 -1.24 9.76 -7.66
N ASP A 108 -2.11 8.90 -8.18
CA ASP A 108 -1.76 7.55 -8.59
C ASP A 108 -1.27 7.55 -10.03
N ASP A 109 0.05 7.55 -10.22
CA ASP A 109 0.69 7.55 -11.56
C ASP A 109 0.42 6.26 -12.38
N ARG A 110 -0.38 5.32 -11.87
CA ARG A 110 -0.78 4.14 -12.62
C ARG A 110 -1.76 4.53 -13.74
N VAL A 111 -1.40 4.13 -14.95
CA VAL A 111 -2.28 4.19 -16.13
C VAL A 111 -3.21 2.97 -16.19
N GLU A 112 -4.28 3.06 -16.98
CA GLU A 112 -5.16 1.92 -17.27
C GLU A 112 -4.34 0.75 -17.83
N ARG A 113 -4.60 -0.47 -17.36
CA ARG A 113 -3.89 -1.66 -17.85
C ARG A 113 -4.43 -2.06 -19.22
N HIS A 114 -3.56 -2.15 -20.21
CA HIS A 114 -3.89 -2.66 -21.54
C HIS A 114 -3.26 -4.04 -21.80
N GLU A 115 -3.75 -4.70 -22.85
CA GLU A 115 -3.19 -5.97 -23.35
C GLU A 115 -1.87 -5.77 -24.12
N THR A 116 -1.59 -4.55 -24.57
CA THR A 116 -0.27 -4.14 -25.09
C THR A 116 0.67 -3.75 -23.94
N PRO A 117 1.96 -4.12 -23.98
CA PRO A 117 2.95 -3.68 -22.99
C PRO A 117 2.97 -2.16 -22.85
N GLN A 118 2.97 -1.68 -21.61
CA GLN A 118 3.06 -0.26 -21.27
C GLN A 118 4.39 -0.01 -20.56
N TYR A 119 5.14 0.95 -21.06
CA TYR A 119 6.48 1.31 -20.56
C TYR A 119 6.42 2.68 -19.89
N GLN A 120 7.25 2.88 -18.86
CA GLN A 120 7.27 4.15 -18.13
C GLN A 120 7.86 5.29 -19.00
N ASN A 121 8.77 4.97 -19.92
CA ASN A 121 9.30 5.90 -20.92
C ASN A 121 9.78 5.17 -22.19
N GLU A 122 10.16 5.94 -23.22
CA GLU A 122 10.64 5.38 -24.50
C GLU A 122 11.93 4.56 -24.36
N ASN A 123 12.83 4.93 -23.43
CA ASN A 123 14.05 4.15 -23.21
C ASN A 123 13.73 2.77 -22.65
N ASP A 124 12.69 2.64 -21.81
CA ASP A 124 12.23 1.35 -21.30
C ASP A 124 11.62 0.50 -22.42
N HIS A 125 10.89 1.13 -23.34
CA HIS A 125 10.38 0.48 -24.55
C HIS A 125 11.53 -0.04 -25.43
N ASP A 126 12.52 0.80 -25.72
CA ASP A 126 13.70 0.45 -26.53
C ASP A 126 14.55 -0.64 -25.88
N ALA A 127 14.73 -0.58 -24.56
CA ALA A 127 15.45 -1.60 -23.81
C ALA A 127 14.71 -2.94 -23.83
N ALA A 128 13.38 -2.93 -23.70
CA ALA A 128 12.57 -4.12 -23.83
C ALA A 128 12.63 -4.67 -25.27
N ALA A 129 12.48 -3.83 -26.29
CA ALA A 129 12.62 -4.25 -27.67
C ALA A 129 14.00 -4.89 -27.92
N LEU A 130 15.09 -4.26 -27.49
CA LEU A 130 16.45 -4.80 -27.62
C LEU A 130 16.64 -6.15 -26.90
N ALA A 131 16.04 -6.30 -25.71
CA ALA A 131 16.13 -7.54 -24.93
C ALA A 131 15.25 -8.67 -25.49
N HIS A 132 14.17 -8.33 -26.20
CA HIS A 132 13.17 -9.27 -26.68
C HIS A 132 13.20 -9.50 -28.21
N ASP A 133 14.00 -8.76 -28.97
CA ASP A 133 14.10 -8.84 -30.45
C ASP A 133 14.44 -10.23 -30.97
N SER A 134 15.13 -11.05 -30.16
CA SER A 134 15.46 -12.44 -30.50
C SER A 134 14.57 -13.49 -29.83
N GLU A 135 13.48 -13.09 -29.16
CA GLU A 135 12.56 -13.94 -28.38
C GLU A 135 13.23 -14.78 -27.25
N GLU A 136 14.52 -14.58 -26.99
CA GLU A 136 15.32 -15.30 -26.00
C GLU A 136 15.57 -14.42 -24.77
N CYS A 137 14.51 -13.99 -24.08
CA CYS A 137 14.68 -13.37 -22.76
C CYS A 137 15.12 -14.46 -21.76
N LEU A 138 16.44 -14.59 -21.54
CA LEU A 138 17.04 -15.56 -20.60
C LEU A 138 16.55 -15.40 -19.14
N VAL A 139 15.91 -14.27 -18.82
CA VAL A 139 15.32 -13.96 -17.50
C VAL A 139 13.84 -14.36 -17.45
N CYS A 140 13.13 -14.30 -18.56
CA CYS A 140 11.69 -14.54 -18.68
C CYS A 140 11.39 -16.04 -18.85
N ALA A 141 12.07 -16.89 -18.07
CA ALA A 141 11.91 -18.33 -18.15
C ALA A 141 10.44 -18.72 -17.89
N GLY A 142 9.77 -19.29 -18.91
CA GLY A 142 8.44 -19.88 -18.79
C GLY A 142 7.29 -19.20 -19.54
N ILE A 143 7.57 -18.20 -20.39
CA ILE A 143 6.60 -17.71 -21.39
C ILE A 143 7.05 -18.23 -22.75
N ASP A 144 6.43 -19.33 -23.18
CA ASP A 144 6.52 -19.78 -24.58
C ASP A 144 5.70 -18.80 -25.42
N TYR A 145 6.35 -18.10 -26.37
CA TYR A 145 5.68 -17.27 -27.39
C TYR A 145 5.04 -18.13 -28.48
#